data_AF-A0A7C2KK84-F1
#
_entry.id   AF-A0A7C2KK84-F1
#
_cell.length_a   1.000
_cell.length_b   1.000
_cell.length_c   1.000
_cell.angle_alpha   90.00
_cell.angle_beta   90.00
_cell.angle_gamma   90.00
#
_symmetry.space_group_name_H-M   'P 1'
#
loop_
_entity.id
_entity.type
_entity.pdbx_description
1 polymer ?
#
loop_
_entity_poly.entity_id
_entity_poly.type
_entity_poly.pdbx_seq_one_letter_code
_entity_poly.pdbx_strand_id
1 'polypeptide(L)'
;MKLGRKKDFFLRVLEVLYQFDQKQQNDYLGFDHLFSRFKFNNIENGKIKVTEVLEELIEYGYIQESDEKMAYSITDEGISHCEEYNELDTDENDSLPSSAKARGYLGLSILTGGILIVFVIIIGILYLLELFGII
;
A
#
# COMPACT_ATOMS: atom_id res chain seq x y z
N MET A 1 -23.93 -1.20 -19.20
CA MET A 1 -23.37 -2.52 -18.79
C MET A 1 -22.84 -2.40 -17.38
N LYS A 2 -23.36 -3.17 -16.41
CA LYS A 2 -22.92 -3.13 -15.00
C LYS A 2 -21.62 -3.93 -14.85
N LEU A 3 -20.49 -3.36 -15.28
CA LEU A 3 -19.15 -3.94 -15.12
C LEU A 3 -18.44 -3.51 -13.81
N GLY A 4 -19.02 -2.62 -13.00
CA GLY A 4 -18.31 -2.01 -11.86
C GLY A 4 -17.97 -2.97 -10.71
N ARG A 5 -18.96 -3.64 -10.10
CA ARG A 5 -18.75 -4.24 -8.76
C ARG A 5 -17.74 -5.39 -8.63
N LYS A 6 -17.42 -6.12 -9.71
CA LYS A 6 -16.41 -7.19 -9.68
C LYS A 6 -15.01 -6.62 -9.92
N LYS A 7 -14.85 -5.76 -10.94
CA LYS A 7 -13.61 -5.03 -11.20
C LYS A 7 -13.18 -4.19 -10.00
N ASP A 8 -14.14 -3.58 -9.31
CA ASP A 8 -13.86 -2.80 -8.09
C ASP A 8 -13.22 -3.65 -6.99
N PHE A 9 -13.60 -4.94 -6.85
CA PHE A 9 -13.04 -5.77 -5.78
C PHE A 9 -11.68 -6.34 -6.14
N PHE A 10 -11.51 -6.76 -7.40
CA PHE A 10 -10.23 -7.19 -7.96
C PHE A 10 -9.15 -6.12 -7.78
N LEU A 11 -9.44 -4.90 -8.24
CA LEU A 11 -8.51 -3.77 -8.14
C LEU A 11 -8.22 -3.41 -6.69
N ARG A 12 -9.20 -3.51 -5.77
CA ARG A 12 -8.97 -3.24 -4.35
C ARG A 12 -8.05 -4.26 -3.67
N VAL A 13 -8.10 -5.53 -4.06
CA VAL A 13 -7.14 -6.53 -3.55
C VAL A 13 -5.74 -6.22 -4.04
N LEU A 14 -5.60 -5.92 -5.33
CA LEU A 14 -4.33 -5.53 -5.93
C LEU A 14 -3.76 -4.23 -5.31
N GLU A 15 -4.62 -3.22 -5.09
CA GLU A 15 -4.24 -1.95 -4.47
C GLU A 15 -3.72 -2.13 -3.03
N VAL A 16 -4.32 -3.04 -2.25
CA VAL A 16 -3.84 -3.34 -0.89
C VAL A 16 -2.42 -3.92 -0.94
N LEU A 17 -2.14 -4.80 -1.89
CA LEU A 17 -0.80 -5.36 -2.09
C LEU A 17 0.19 -4.30 -2.57
N TYR A 18 -0.22 -3.44 -3.51
CA TYR A 18 0.57 -2.32 -3.99
C TYR A 18 0.93 -1.32 -2.86
N GLN A 19 -0.03 -0.94 -2.03
CA GLN A 19 0.22 -0.05 -0.88
C GLN A 19 1.14 -0.67 0.17
N PHE A 20 1.14 -2.00 0.28
CA PHE A 20 1.99 -2.72 1.20
C PHE A 20 3.44 -2.76 0.69
N ASP A 21 3.62 -2.98 -0.62
CA ASP A 21 4.90 -2.92 -1.33
C ASP A 21 5.53 -1.51 -1.24
N GLN A 22 4.76 -0.47 -1.57
CA GLN A 22 5.21 0.94 -1.53
C GLN A 22 5.67 1.41 -0.14
N LYS A 23 5.17 0.79 0.93
CA LYS A 23 5.57 1.11 2.30
C LYS A 23 6.86 0.43 2.73
N GLN A 24 7.51 -0.33 1.83
CA GLN A 24 8.71 -1.12 2.09
C GLN A 24 8.62 -1.94 3.39
N GLN A 25 7.42 -2.45 3.69
CA GLN A 25 7.30 -3.43 4.75
C GLN A 25 7.88 -4.72 4.18
N ASN A 26 9.14 -5.03 4.53
CA ASN A 26 9.87 -6.25 4.12
C ASN A 26 9.20 -7.57 4.58
N ASP A 27 7.98 -7.49 5.09
CA ASP A 27 7.18 -8.65 5.45
C ASP A 27 6.36 -9.06 4.24
N TYR A 28 6.00 -10.34 4.18
CA TYR A 28 5.11 -10.84 3.14
C TYR A 28 3.67 -10.68 3.62
N LEU A 29 2.73 -10.38 2.71
CA LEU A 29 1.33 -10.20 3.10
C LEU A 29 0.61 -11.55 3.15
N GLY A 30 0.48 -12.12 4.34
CA GLY A 30 -0.31 -13.35 4.55
C GLY A 30 -1.81 -13.14 4.32
N PHE A 31 -2.52 -14.23 3.99
CA PHE A 31 -3.96 -14.21 3.72
C PHE A 31 -4.77 -13.52 4.82
N ASP A 32 -4.52 -13.85 6.10
CA ASP A 32 -5.28 -13.29 7.22
C ASP A 32 -5.10 -11.76 7.34
N HIS A 33 -3.87 -11.28 7.13
CA HIS A 33 -3.59 -9.84 7.19
C HIS A 33 -4.23 -9.11 6.00
N LEU A 34 -4.18 -9.67 4.79
CA LEU A 34 -4.91 -9.17 3.62
C LEU A 34 -6.42 -9.15 3.88
N PHE A 35 -6.99 -10.27 4.32
CA PHE A 35 -8.42 -10.44 4.58
C PHE A 35 -8.92 -9.41 5.61
N SER A 36 -8.13 -9.13 6.64
CA SER A 36 -8.46 -8.14 7.68
C SER A 36 -8.66 -6.71 7.16
N ARG A 37 -8.19 -6.40 5.94
CA ARG A 37 -8.38 -5.10 5.29
C ARG A 37 -9.78 -4.91 4.71
N PHE A 38 -10.55 -5.99 4.60
CA PHE A 38 -11.88 -5.97 4.01
C PHE A 38 -12.95 -6.21 5.07
N LYS A 39 -14.09 -5.53 4.90
CA LYS A 39 -15.27 -5.70 5.76
C LYS A 39 -16.29 -6.57 5.05
N PHE A 40 -16.59 -7.73 5.63
CA PHE A 40 -17.60 -8.65 5.13
C PHE A 40 -18.72 -8.84 6.15
N ASN A 41 -19.96 -8.90 5.65
CA ASN A 41 -21.13 -9.22 6.48
C ASN A 41 -21.20 -10.73 6.80
N ASN A 42 -20.65 -11.56 5.92
CA ASN A 42 -20.49 -12.99 6.11
C ASN A 42 -19.02 -13.33 5.87
N ILE A 43 -18.34 -13.80 6.91
CA ILE A 43 -16.89 -14.08 6.90
C ILE A 43 -16.55 -15.21 5.93
N GLU A 44 -17.35 -16.28 5.90
CA GLU A 44 -17.10 -17.44 5.05
C GLU A 44 -17.19 -17.09 3.57
N ASN A 45 -18.26 -16.40 3.16
CA ASN A 45 -18.38 -15.88 1.79
C ASN A 45 -17.29 -14.86 1.46
N GLY A 46 -16.85 -14.08 2.45
CA GLY A 46 -15.75 -13.14 2.27
C GLY A 46 -14.44 -13.85 1.96
N LYS A 47 -14.12 -14.93 2.69
CA LYS A 47 -12.92 -15.72 2.48
C LYS A 47 -12.91 -16.31 1.07
N ILE A 48 -14.00 -16.96 0.67
CA ILE A 48 -14.15 -17.52 -0.68
C ILE A 48 -13.89 -16.45 -1.73
N LYS A 49 -14.50 -15.28 -1.59
CA LYS A 49 -14.35 -14.19 -2.55
C LYS A 49 -12.93 -13.63 -2.62
N VAL A 50 -12.22 -13.55 -1.50
CA VAL A 50 -10.82 -13.08 -1.49
C VAL A 50 -9.92 -14.13 -2.13
N THR A 51 -10.13 -15.42 -1.82
CA THR A 51 -9.40 -16.52 -2.45
C THR A 51 -9.61 -16.54 -3.96
N GLU A 52 -10.86 -16.46 -4.45
CA GLU A 52 -11.17 -16.39 -5.89
C GLU A 52 -10.42 -15.25 -6.58
N VAL A 53 -10.36 -14.07 -5.96
CA VAL A 53 -9.64 -12.93 -6.55
C VAL A 53 -8.13 -13.09 -6.49
N LEU A 54 -7.59 -13.70 -5.45
CA LEU A 54 -6.16 -13.99 -5.38
C LEU A 54 -5.74 -14.98 -6.48
N GLU A 55 -6.54 -16.02 -6.70
CA GLU A 55 -6.32 -16.98 -7.79
C GLU A 55 -6.37 -16.28 -9.16
N GLU A 56 -7.37 -15.42 -9.40
CA GLU A 56 -7.45 -14.61 -10.62
C GLU A 56 -6.21 -13.71 -10.78
N LEU A 57 -5.78 -13.02 -9.73
CA LEU A 57 -4.60 -12.13 -9.76
C LEU A 57 -3.30 -12.88 -10.05
N ILE A 58 -3.16 -14.12 -9.56
CA ILE A 58 -2.04 -15.00 -9.86
C ILE A 58 -2.09 -15.46 -11.32
N GLU A 59 -3.27 -15.85 -11.81
CA GLU A 59 -3.46 -16.27 -13.21
C GLU A 59 -3.12 -15.15 -14.19
N TYR A 60 -3.45 -13.91 -13.86
CA TYR A 60 -3.08 -12.72 -14.64
C TYR A 60 -1.62 -12.29 -14.48
N GLY A 61 -0.86 -12.89 -13.57
CA GLY A 61 0.56 -12.55 -13.35
C GLY A 61 0.79 -11.26 -12.55
N TYR A 62 -0.25 -10.67 -11.96
CA TYR A 62 -0.13 -9.41 -11.20
C TYR A 62 0.38 -9.61 -9.78
N ILE A 63 0.23 -10.82 -9.23
CA ILE A 63 0.76 -11.19 -7.92
C ILE A 63 1.41 -12.58 -7.99
N GLN A 64 2.25 -12.87 -7.02
CA GLN A 64 2.84 -14.19 -6.81
C GLN A 64 2.59 -14.65 -5.37
N GLU A 65 2.36 -15.95 -5.19
CA GLU A 65 2.26 -16.61 -3.89
C GLU A 65 3.59 -17.29 -3.54
N SER A 66 4.02 -17.15 -2.30
CA SER A 66 5.18 -17.84 -1.75
C SER A 66 4.71 -18.98 -0.84
N ASP A 67 4.84 -20.22 -1.31
CA ASP A 67 4.48 -21.43 -0.55
C ASP A 67 5.22 -21.52 0.80
N GLU A 68 6.48 -21.09 0.84
CA GLU A 68 7.31 -21.14 2.05
C GLU A 68 6.80 -20.19 3.15
N LYS A 69 6.17 -19.08 2.75
CA LYS A 69 5.75 -18.00 3.66
C LYS A 69 4.25 -17.86 3.77
N MET A 70 3.49 -18.65 3.00
CA MET A 70 2.03 -18.58 2.88
C MET A 70 1.55 -17.12 2.69
N ALA A 71 2.17 -16.43 1.74
CA ALA A 71 2.00 -15.01 1.60
C ALA A 71 2.14 -14.51 0.16
N TYR A 72 1.54 -13.35 -0.10
CA TYR A 72 1.39 -12.78 -1.42
C TYR A 72 2.27 -11.53 -1.59
N SER A 73 2.83 -11.36 -2.78
CA SER A 73 3.53 -10.14 -3.19
C SER A 73 3.09 -9.72 -4.58
N ILE A 74 3.03 -8.42 -4.82
CA ILE A 74 2.74 -7.86 -6.14
C ILE A 74 3.96 -8.05 -7.07
N THR A 75 3.71 -8.26 -8.36
CA THR A 75 4.77 -8.33 -9.39
C THR A 75 4.98 -6.96 -10.03
N ASP A 76 6.06 -6.80 -10.80
CA ASP A 76 6.29 -5.58 -11.60
C ASP A 76 5.13 -5.28 -12.56
N GLU A 77 4.50 -6.32 -13.12
CA GLU A 77 3.33 -6.19 -13.99
C GLU A 77 2.10 -5.69 -13.22
N GLY A 78 1.86 -6.22 -12.02
CA GLY A 78 0.80 -5.74 -11.13
C GLY A 78 1.00 -4.29 -10.69
N ILE A 79 2.25 -3.88 -10.43
CA ILE A 79 2.61 -2.49 -10.12
C ILE A 79 2.27 -1.59 -11.29
N SER A 80 2.75 -1.93 -12.49
CA SER A 80 2.47 -1.15 -13.70
C SER A 80 0.97 -1.01 -13.97
N HIS A 81 0.19 -2.07 -13.73
CA HIS A 81 -1.26 -2.04 -13.88
C HIS A 81 -1.93 -1.08 -12.89
N CYS A 82 -1.46 -1.05 -11.64
CA CYS A 82 -1.95 -0.11 -10.63
C CYS A 82 -1.60 1.35 -10.95
N GLU A 83 -0.40 1.60 -11.47
CA GLU A 83 0.03 2.95 -11.86
C GLU A 83 -0.80 3.49 -13.01
N GLU A 84 -1.00 2.69 -14.07
CA GLU A 84 -1.85 3.07 -15.21
C GLU A 84 -3.30 3.35 -14.77
N TYR A 85 -3.85 2.54 -13.86
CA TYR A 85 -5.20 2.75 -13.35
C TYR A 85 -5.33 4.05 -12.54
N ASN A 86 -4.34 4.39 -11.71
CA ASN A 86 -4.33 5.62 -10.92
C ASN A 86 -4.20 6.89 -11.79
N GLU A 87 -3.46 6.80 -12.90
CA GLU A 87 -3.35 7.89 -13.87
C GLU A 87 -4.69 8.15 -14.59
N LEU A 88 -5.38 7.08 -15.02
CA LEU A 88 -6.69 7.18 -15.67
C LEU A 88 -7.79 7.77 -14.77
N ASP A 89 -7.78 7.45 -13.47
CA ASP A 89 -8.70 8.03 -12.47
C ASP A 89 -8.45 9.53 -12.23
N THR A 90 -7.24 10.01 -12.54
CA THR A 90 -6.88 11.43 -12.44
C THR A 90 -7.40 12.21 -13.66
N ASP A 91 -7.32 11.63 -14.85
CA ASP A 91 -7.77 12.27 -16.09
C ASP A 91 -9.31 12.30 -16.26
N GLU A 92 -10.05 11.32 -15.74
CA GLU A 92 -11.52 11.36 -15.77
C GLU A 92 -12.09 12.52 -14.93
N ASN A 93 -11.40 12.94 -13.86
CA ASN A 93 -11.80 14.06 -13.01
C ASN A 93 -11.51 15.44 -13.64
N ASP A 94 -10.65 15.53 -14.66
CA ASP A 94 -10.31 16.78 -15.35
C ASP A 94 -11.25 17.10 -16.54
N SER A 95 -12.24 16.25 -16.80
CA SER A 95 -13.23 16.43 -17.88
C SER A 95 -14.56 17.09 -17.44
N LEU A 96 -14.63 17.64 -16.23
CA LEU A 96 -15.71 18.53 -15.79
C LEU A 96 -15.33 20.01 -16.01
N PRO A 97 -16.22 20.86 -16.55
CA PRO A 97 -15.88 22.24 -16.87
C PRO A 97 -15.45 23.02 -15.62
N SER A 98 -14.22 23.51 -15.70
CA SER A 98 -13.55 24.40 -14.76
C SER A 98 -14.47 25.48 -14.20
N SER A 99 -14.73 25.39 -12.89
CA SER A 99 -15.06 26.56 -12.09
C SER A 99 -14.37 26.50 -10.72
N ALA A 100 -13.27 27.25 -10.64
CA ALA A 100 -12.75 27.89 -9.44
C ALA A 100 -12.22 27.01 -8.29
N LYS A 101 -10.93 26.66 -8.35
CA LYS A 101 -9.92 27.27 -7.45
C LYS A 101 -8.50 26.83 -7.80
N ALA A 102 -7.77 27.74 -8.46
CA ALA A 102 -6.34 27.79 -8.29
C ALA A 102 -6.03 28.16 -6.82
N ARG A 103 -5.54 27.19 -6.05
CA ARG A 103 -4.79 27.35 -4.81
C ARG A 103 -3.81 26.18 -4.79
N GLY A 104 -2.65 26.31 -5.42
CA GLY A 104 -1.53 27.03 -4.85
C GLY A 104 -0.53 25.99 -4.39
N TYR A 105 0.45 25.71 -5.26
CA TYR A 105 1.75 25.18 -4.84
C TYR A 105 2.24 26.03 -3.67
N LEU A 106 2.41 25.43 -2.48
CA LEU A 106 3.35 25.78 -1.40
C LEU A 106 3.00 25.00 -0.12
N GLY A 107 3.97 24.23 0.41
CA GLY A 107 3.98 23.61 1.74
C GLY A 107 3.58 22.12 1.71
N LEU A 108 4.40 21.14 2.06
CA LEU A 108 5.25 21.09 3.24
C LEU A 108 6.35 20.02 3.06
N SER A 109 7.43 20.35 2.35
CA SER A 109 8.72 19.71 2.65
C SER A 109 9.22 20.31 3.97
N ILE A 110 9.92 19.51 4.78
CA ILE A 110 10.46 19.83 6.13
C ILE A 110 9.53 19.38 7.29
N LEU A 111 9.47 18.08 7.57
CA LEU A 111 9.20 17.62 8.95
C LEU A 111 9.83 16.26 9.31
N THR A 112 10.18 15.42 8.34
CA THR A 112 10.77 14.09 8.62
C THR A 112 12.29 14.10 8.85
N GLY A 113 13.02 15.14 8.45
CA GLY A 113 14.46 15.24 8.67
C GLY A 113 14.87 15.65 10.09
N GLY A 114 14.01 16.35 10.84
CA GLY A 114 14.35 16.87 12.16
C GLY A 114 14.31 15.82 13.27
N ILE A 115 13.38 14.86 13.19
CA ILE A 115 13.20 13.83 14.23
C ILE A 115 14.38 12.84 14.21
N LEU A 116 14.92 12.53 13.03
CA LEU A 116 16.04 11.59 12.91
C LEU A 116 17.34 12.16 13.51
N ILE A 117 17.59 13.47 13.33
CA ILE A 117 18.80 14.13 13.86
C ILE A 117 18.78 14.17 15.40
N VAL A 118 17.61 14.45 16.00
CA VAL A 118 17.49 14.47 17.47
C VAL A 118 17.74 13.07 18.06
N PHE A 119 17.26 12.02 17.39
CA PHE A 119 17.45 10.64 17.86
C PHE A 119 18.93 10.20 17.84
N VAL A 120 19.67 10.55 16.78
CA VAL A 120 21.11 10.24 16.67
C VAL A 120 21.93 10.99 17.71
N ILE A 121 21.60 12.26 17.99
CA ILE A 121 22.31 13.06 19.01
C ILE A 121 22.08 12.48 20.42
N ILE A 122 20.85 12.07 20.74
CA ILE A 122 20.54 11.48 22.06
C ILE A 122 21.31 10.17 22.27
N ILE A 123 21.37 9.29 21.27
CA ILE A 123 22.14 8.05 21.35
C ILE A 123 23.63 8.35 21.50
N GLY A 124 24.17 9.32 20.73
CA GLY A 124 25.57 9.70 20.82
C GLY A 124 25.96 10.24 22.21
N ILE A 125 25.10 11.05 22.83
CA ILE A 125 25.33 11.58 24.18
C ILE A 125 25.26 10.47 25.23
N LEU A 126 24.30 9.54 25.12
CA LEU A 126 24.21 8.38 26.02
C LEU A 126 25.48 7.53 25.99
N TYR A 127 25.99 7.24 24.79
CA TYR A 127 27.22 6.46 24.61
C TYR A 127 28.45 7.17 25.18
N LEU A 128 28.49 8.50 25.05
CA LEU A 128 29.58 9.31 25.58
C LEU A 128 29.54 9.34 27.12
N LEU A 129 28.36 9.43 27.73
CA LEU A 129 28.20 9.40 29.19
C LEU A 129 28.59 8.04 29.81
N GLU A 130 28.30 6.94 29.12
CA GLU A 130 28.76 5.58 29.51
C GLU A 130 30.29 5.47 29.44
N LEU A 131 30.91 6.00 28.37
CA LEU A 131 32.37 5.98 28.21
C LEU A 131 33.12 6.74 29.31
N PHE A 132 32.54 7.83 29.81
CA PHE A 132 33.13 8.64 30.89
C PHE A 132 32.71 8.17 32.30
N GLY A 133 31.93 7.09 32.42
CA GLY A 133 31.51 6.52 33.71
C GLY A 133 30.64 7.44 34.55
N ILE A 134 29.88 8.32 33.90
CA ILE A 134 28.96 9.28 34.55
C ILE A 134 27.62 8.62 34.88
N ILE A 135 27.26 7.56 34.14
CA ILE A 135 26.06 6.74 34.32
C ILE A 135 26.47 5.27 34.31
#